data_AF-A0A1V4BXY0-F1
#
_entry.id   AF-A0A1V4BXY0-F1
#
_cell.length_a   1.000
_cell.length_b   1.000
_cell.length_c   1.000
_cell.angle_alpha   90.00
_cell.angle_beta   90.00
_cell.angle_gamma   90.00
#
_symmetry.space_group_name_H-M   'P 1'
#
loop_
_entity.id
_entity.type
_entity.pdbx_description
1 polymer ?
#
loop_
_entity_poly.entity_id
_entity_poly.type
_entity_poly.pdbx_seq_one_letter_code
_entity_poly.pdbx_strand_id
1 'polypeptide(L)'
;MRCSLTLETPLKEDRLSEKGIKFRKPSLDFPFFRGTLRLKYSDDQGKQQTRYLHLWHRTGQVLDPLLKLDLKPGTQIKVQLDVIYPPDSTPPQVVTIKTLEN
;
A
#
# COMPACT_ATOMS: atom_id res chain seq x y z
N MET A 1 8.00 17.54 -3.22
CA MET A 1 7.88 16.63 -2.06
C MET A 1 7.69 15.23 -2.60
N ARG A 2 8.48 14.26 -2.15
CA ARG A 2 8.30 12.85 -2.53
C ARG A 2 7.29 12.21 -1.60
N CYS A 3 6.34 11.46 -2.14
CA CYS A 3 5.47 10.61 -1.33
C CYS A 3 5.40 9.20 -1.90
N SER A 4 4.94 8.29 -1.06
CA SER A 4 4.70 6.90 -1.41
C SER A 4 3.32 6.47 -0.98
N LEU A 5 2.74 5.57 -1.77
CA LEU A 5 1.54 4.83 -1.43
C LEU A 5 1.88 3.34 -1.36
N THR A 6 1.44 2.68 -0.30
CA THR A 6 1.60 1.25 -0.12
C THR A 6 0.35 0.62 0.48
N LEU A 7 0.27 -0.71 0.39
CA LEU A 7 -0.73 -1.53 1.05
C LEU A 7 -0.03 -2.33 2.16
N GLU A 8 -0.55 -2.23 3.37
CA GLU A 8 0.04 -2.83 4.56
C GLU A 8 -0.93 -3.86 5.17
N THR A 9 -0.39 -4.94 5.73
CA THR A 9 -1.15 -6.03 6.39
C THR A 9 -0.69 -6.16 7.83
N PRO A 10 -1.13 -5.25 8.72
CA PRO A 10 -0.69 -5.26 10.11
C PRO A 10 -1.32 -6.43 10.87
N LEU A 11 -0.77 -6.72 12.04
CA LEU A 11 -1.38 -7.63 13.00
C LEU A 11 -2.69 -7.00 13.52
N LYS A 12 -3.77 -7.79 13.52
CA LYS A 12 -5.05 -7.36 14.09
C LYS A 12 -4.92 -7.26 15.62
N GLU A 13 -5.19 -6.09 16.16
CA GLU A 13 -5.31 -5.86 17.60
C GLU A 13 -6.66 -5.17 17.88
N ASP A 14 -7.47 -5.76 18.76
CA ASP A 14 -8.73 -5.15 19.19
C ASP A 14 -8.50 -4.04 20.24
N ARG A 15 -7.45 -4.19 21.06
CA ARG A 15 -6.90 -3.15 21.93
C ARG A 15 -5.43 -3.02 21.63
N LEU A 16 -5.01 -1.83 21.20
CA LEU A 16 -3.63 -1.55 20.82
C LEU A 16 -2.69 -1.78 22.03
N SER A 17 -1.74 -2.70 21.86
CA SER A 17 -0.67 -2.92 22.85
C SER A 17 0.31 -1.75 22.92
N GLU A 18 0.52 -1.08 21.80
CA GLU A 18 1.42 0.07 21.61
C GLU A 18 0.77 1.08 20.64
N LYS A 19 1.29 2.32 20.57
CA LYS A 19 0.79 3.29 19.58
C LYS A 19 1.17 2.87 18.16
N GLY A 20 0.18 2.83 17.27
CA GLY A 20 0.37 2.58 15.84
C GLY A 20 0.04 1.15 15.42
N ILE A 21 0.32 0.85 14.15
CA ILE A 21 0.10 -0.49 13.57
C ILE A 21 1.35 -1.35 13.73
N LYS A 22 1.17 -2.61 14.09
CA LYS A 22 2.26 -3.55 14.31
C LYS A 22 2.39 -4.55 13.16
N PHE A 23 3.64 -4.90 12.87
CA PHE A 23 3.98 -5.92 11.89
C PHE A 23 4.77 -7.02 12.56
N ARG A 24 4.54 -8.27 12.13
CA ARG A 24 5.33 -9.40 12.61
C ARG A 24 6.72 -9.38 11.96
N LYS A 25 7.76 -9.58 12.75
CA LYS A 25 9.13 -9.82 12.25
C LYS A 25 9.68 -11.09 12.91
N PRO A 26 10.05 -12.14 12.14
CA PRO A 26 9.96 -12.25 10.69
C PRO A 26 8.50 -12.42 10.21
N SER A 27 8.26 -12.15 8.92
CA SER A 27 6.98 -12.50 8.28
C SER A 27 6.78 -14.02 8.27
N LEU A 28 5.53 -14.47 8.21
CA LEU A 28 5.22 -15.88 7.98
C LEU A 28 5.06 -16.16 6.49
N ASP A 29 5.32 -17.38 6.05
CA ASP A 29 5.15 -17.78 4.64
C ASP A 29 3.69 -18.04 4.21
N PHE A 30 2.72 -17.64 5.03
CA PHE A 30 1.30 -17.70 4.67
C PHE A 30 0.88 -16.48 3.84
N PRO A 31 0.09 -16.66 2.77
CA PRO A 31 -0.46 -15.54 2.02
C PRO A 31 -1.50 -14.80 2.87
N PHE A 32 -1.34 -13.49 3.00
CA PHE A 32 -2.32 -12.60 3.63
C PHE A 32 -3.18 -11.90 2.58
N PHE A 33 -2.53 -11.48 1.49
CA PHE A 33 -3.18 -11.02 0.26
C PHE A 33 -2.43 -11.58 -0.94
N ARG A 34 -3.18 -12.11 -1.91
CA ARG A 34 -2.62 -12.52 -3.19
C ARG A 34 -3.60 -12.19 -4.29
N GLY A 35 -3.30 -11.17 -5.07
CA GLY A 35 -4.25 -10.68 -6.07
C GLY A 35 -3.71 -9.57 -6.93
N THR A 36 -4.52 -9.18 -7.91
CA THR A 36 -4.20 -8.07 -8.81
C THR A 36 -4.74 -6.77 -8.22
N LEU A 37 -3.87 -5.78 -8.13
CA LEU A 37 -4.19 -4.40 -7.81
C LEU A 37 -4.19 -3.57 -9.09
N ARG A 38 -5.10 -2.58 -9.18
CA ARG A 38 -5.05 -1.56 -10.24
C ARG A 38 -4.80 -0.20 -9.63
N LEU A 39 -3.82 0.50 -10.17
CA LEU A 39 -3.51 1.88 -9.84
C LEU A 39 -3.85 2.78 -11.03
N LYS A 40 -4.53 3.89 -10.76
CA LYS A 40 -4.70 4.99 -11.72
C LYS A 40 -4.24 6.31 -11.11
N TYR A 41 -3.43 7.06 -11.83
CA TYR A 41 -2.89 8.35 -11.36
C TYR A 41 -2.40 9.19 -12.54
N SER A 42 -2.25 10.50 -12.33
CA SER A 42 -1.51 11.37 -13.25
C SER A 42 -0.02 11.33 -12.92
N ASP A 43 0.83 11.13 -13.93
CA ASP A 43 2.28 11.26 -13.77
C ASP A 43 2.75 12.72 -13.69
N ASP A 44 4.06 12.93 -13.62
CA ASP A 44 4.72 14.23 -13.51
C ASP A 44 4.55 15.13 -14.75
N GLN A 45 4.19 14.53 -15.88
CA GLN A 45 3.85 15.19 -17.14
C GLN A 45 2.34 15.45 -17.27
N GLY A 46 1.54 15.03 -16.28
CA GLY A 46 0.09 15.18 -16.27
C GLY A 46 -0.65 14.12 -17.09
N LYS A 47 0.04 13.09 -17.60
CA LYS A 47 -0.58 12.00 -18.37
C LYS A 47 -1.22 10.98 -17.43
N GLN A 48 -2.43 10.54 -17.78
CA GLN A 48 -3.11 9.47 -17.06
C GLN A 48 -2.38 8.14 -17.25
N GLN A 49 -2.03 7.51 -16.13
CA GLN A 49 -1.39 6.20 -16.06
C GLN A 49 -2.36 5.19 -15.48
N THR A 50 -2.38 3.97 -16.03
CA THR A 50 -3.06 2.82 -15.44
C THR A 50 -2.06 1.68 -15.32
N ARG A 51 -1.85 1.18 -14.11
CA ARG A 51 -0.92 0.08 -13.82
C ARG A 51 -1.65 -1.06 -13.14
N TYR A 52 -1.33 -2.27 -13.56
CA TYR A 52 -1.78 -3.50 -12.92
C TYR A 52 -0.57 -4.15 -12.23
N LEU A 53 -0.72 -4.48 -10.95
CA LEU A 53 0.32 -5.10 -10.14
C LEU A 53 -0.23 -6.41 -9.61
N HIS A 54 0.47 -7.53 -9.80
CA HIS A 54 0.18 -8.74 -9.04
C HIS A 54 0.94 -8.66 -7.72
N LEU A 55 0.20 -8.57 -6.62
CA LEU A 55 0.78 -8.49 -5.28
C LEU A 55 0.62 -9.83 -4.56
N TRP A 56 1.75 -10.38 -4.12
CA TRP A 56 1.79 -11.48 -3.16
C TRP A 56 2.35 -10.95 -1.84
N HIS A 57 1.45 -10.78 -0.87
CA HIS A 57 1.75 -10.19 0.43
C HIS A 57 1.62 -11.25 1.52
N ARG A 58 2.72 -11.48 2.23
CA ARG A 58 2.82 -12.43 3.33
C ARG A 58 2.44 -11.80 4.67
N THR A 59 1.96 -12.62 5.61
CA THR A 59 1.54 -12.13 6.94
C THR A 59 2.67 -11.41 7.68
N GLY A 60 2.43 -10.13 8.01
CA GLY A 60 3.40 -9.28 8.72
C GLY A 60 4.56 -8.76 7.87
N GLN A 61 4.58 -9.02 6.56
CA GLN A 61 5.60 -8.48 5.66
C GLN A 61 5.44 -6.97 5.49
N VAL A 62 6.56 -6.26 5.51
CA VAL A 62 6.63 -4.86 5.06
C VAL A 62 6.98 -4.86 3.58
N LEU A 63 6.16 -4.19 2.76
CA LEU A 63 6.36 -4.11 1.32
C LEU A 63 7.13 -2.85 0.92
N ASP A 64 7.80 -2.92 -0.22
CA ASP A 64 8.19 -1.73 -0.96
C ASP A 64 6.95 -0.94 -1.41
N PRO A 65 7.07 0.38 -1.57
CA PRO A 65 5.98 1.21 -2.10
C PRO A 65 5.42 0.70 -3.43
N LEU A 66 4.10 0.57 -3.50
CA LEU A 66 3.40 0.26 -4.75
C LEU A 66 3.50 1.40 -5.77
N LEU A 67 3.58 2.64 -5.26
CA LEU A 67 3.72 3.84 -6.06
C LEU A 67 4.55 4.88 -5.31
N LYS A 68 5.45 5.56 -6.04
CA LYS A 68 6.15 6.75 -5.58
C LYS A 68 5.77 7.91 -6.51
N LEU A 69 5.52 9.08 -5.94
CA LEU A 69 5.12 10.28 -6.68
C LEU A 69 5.91 11.49 -6.20
N ASP A 70 6.23 12.37 -7.15
CA ASP A 70 6.82 13.68 -6.88
C ASP A 70 5.73 14.75 -6.98
N LEU A 71 5.28 15.26 -5.84
CA LEU A 71 4.32 16.37 -5.78
C LEU A 71 5.06 17.70 -5.89
N LYS A 72 4.69 18.50 -6.89
CA LYS A 72 5.13 19.89 -7.04
C LYS A 72 4.38 20.80 -6.04
N PRO A 73 4.98 21.88 -5.55
CA PRO A 73 4.30 22.83 -4.65
C PRO A 73 2.97 23.30 -5.23
N GLY A 74 1.91 23.35 -4.40
CA GLY A 74 0.58 23.80 -4.81
C GLY A 74 -0.18 22.84 -5.74
N THR A 75 0.35 21.65 -6.03
CA THR A 75 -0.32 20.65 -6.88
C THR A 75 -1.01 19.56 -6.07
N GLN A 76 -2.01 18.93 -6.70
CA GLN A 76 -2.70 17.76 -6.17
C GLN A 76 -2.67 16.65 -7.24
N ILE A 77 -2.30 15.45 -6.83
CA ILE A 77 -2.36 14.25 -7.68
C ILE A 77 -3.46 13.34 -7.13
N LYS A 78 -4.47 13.04 -7.95
CA LYS A 78 -5.49 12.05 -7.60
C LYS A 78 -4.94 10.66 -7.90
N VAL A 79 -4.97 9.78 -6.90
CA VAL A 79 -4.58 8.37 -7.03
C VAL A 79 -5.80 7.51 -6.70
N GLN A 80 -6.11 6.57 -7.57
CA GLN A 80 -7.11 5.54 -7.35
C GLN A 80 -6.42 4.19 -7.25
N LEU A 81 -6.65 3.50 -6.12
CA LEU A 81 -6.25 2.12 -5.89
C LEU A 81 -7.52 1.27 -5.88
N ASP A 82 -7.63 0.35 -6.85
CA ASP A 82 -8.67 -0.66 -6.86
C ASP A 82 -8.09 -1.96 -6.31
N VAL A 83 -8.69 -2.45 -5.23
CA VAL A 83 -8.37 -3.73 -4.59
C VAL A 83 -9.54 -4.68 -4.85
N ILE A 84 -9.34 -5.69 -5.69
CA ILE A 84 -10.32 -6.78 -5.83
C ILE A 84 -10.01 -7.76 -4.71
N TYR A 85 -10.87 -7.79 -3.70
CA TYR A 85 -10.68 -8.63 -2.52
C TYR A 85 -10.85 -10.11 -2.89
N PRO A 86 -9.78 -10.94 -2.90
CA PRO A 86 -9.92 -12.34 -3.24
C PRO A 86 -10.50 -13.11 -2.06
N PRO A 87 -11.18 -14.25 -2.31
CA PRO A 87 -11.83 -15.02 -1.25
C PRO A 87 -10.85 -15.62 -0.24
N ASP A 88 -9.56 -15.76 -0.59
CA ASP A 88 -8.49 -16.27 0.27
C ASP A 88 -7.75 -15.15 1.04
N SER A 89 -8.17 -13.89 0.95
CA SER A 89 -7.54 -12.79 1.68
C SER A 89 -7.97 -12.71 3.15
N THR A 90 -6.98 -12.51 4.02
CA THR A 90 -7.20 -12.27 5.45
C THR A 90 -7.22 -10.76 5.73
N PRO A 91 -8.24 -10.20 6.39
CA PRO A 91 -8.25 -8.81 6.84
C PRO A 91 -7.51 -8.65 8.19
N PRO A 92 -7.05 -7.43 8.58
CA PRO A 92 -7.24 -6.13 7.93
C PRO A 92 -6.12 -5.74 6.95
N GLN A 93 -6.46 -4.92 5.95
CA GLN A 93 -5.51 -4.24 5.07
C GLN A 93 -5.61 -2.73 5.26
N VAL A 94 -4.46 -2.06 5.24
CA VAL A 94 -4.34 -0.61 5.46
C VAL A 94 -3.69 0.02 4.23
N VAL A 95 -4.29 1.07 3.68
CA VAL A 95 -3.64 1.91 2.67
C VAL A 95 -2.88 3.00 3.37
N THR A 96 -1.57 3.05 3.14
CA THR A 96 -0.68 3.97 3.84
C THR A 96 -0.02 4.92 2.85
N ILE A 97 -0.10 6.22 3.17
CA ILE A 97 0.57 7.29 2.43
C ILE A 97 1.68 7.84 3.34
N LYS A 98 2.92 7.86 2.84
CA LYS A 98 4.07 8.40 3.58
C LYS A 98 4.78 9.45 2.75
N THR A 99 5.12 10.58 3.37
CA THR A 99 6.13 11.48 2.85
C THR A 99 7.49 10.77 2.94
N LEU A 100 8.24 10.75 1.85
CA LEU A 100 9.58 10.20 1.83
C LEU A 100 10.55 11.35 2.16
N GLU A 101 11.31 11.20 3.24
CA GLU A 101 12.45 12.07 3.51
C GLU A 101 13.54 11.78 2.47
N ASN A 102 14.24 12.84 2.04
CA ASN A 102 15.29 12.76 1.03
C ASN A 102 16.54 12.05 1.57
#